data_AF-A0A951HB28-F1
#
_entry.id   AF-A0A951HB28-F1
#
_cell.length_a   1.000
_cell.length_b   1.000
_cell.length_c   1.000
_cell.angle_alpha   90.00
_cell.angle_beta   90.00
_cell.angle_gamma   90.00
#
_symmetry.space_group_name_H-M   'P 1'
#
loop_
_entity.id
_entity.type
_entity.pdbx_description
1 polymer ?
#
loop_
_entity_poly.entity_id
_entity_poly.type
_entity_poly.pdbx_seq_one_letter_code
_entity_poly.pdbx_strand_id
1 'polypeptide(L)'
;MNTSLAGGISQTDYSGHAAYRLTDGRNEAIVVPALGRVMRYGRVGGPNVLWNSDPNKQYKAGDWKNWGGDKTWPAPQNWWTVLSGQGWPPDLAWEGTPQQAQVMPNGKLRTVSDVSAGFGARIIREYWFDAKGDFVINQTAEKLRGEPVMLSLWSVTQVAPPDAIFLPLNRESTYKENFHWIKTPDNESPVVRITPTLLQVRSTPGSSYKIGVDALASAIIAVKDGLAFMARTPYEKGDYPDGALGHGFPVELWNNGDAQAYYNELELLSPLQVLRTGSRINHTMHWSLHQLPYRDLTAPEVRAQIEQLLQTSVNEEPPTVTSNAPAVTPTPRSATTAKADDTDFRLIVAPNKELTVGTMAIMPIQPLKSTAQAIKVAQFARTLFTATKQWKTLYIYVFNDKQAAQSFKDYQTKHEGRPLRSTDYLHLVDIWSKAPIRYEVRGSEESVSYPSKSPRRWWRQ
;
A
#
# COMPACT_ATOMS: atom_id res chain seq x y z
N MET A 1 45.89 -11.74 -5.29
CA MET A 1 45.31 -10.67 -6.13
C MET A 1 44.20 -10.03 -5.32
N ASN A 2 44.43 -8.82 -4.81
CA ASN A 2 43.48 -8.09 -3.97
C ASN A 2 42.71 -7.11 -4.88
N THR A 3 41.59 -7.54 -5.46
CA THR A 3 40.66 -6.62 -6.12
C THR A 3 39.83 -5.94 -5.04
N SER A 4 40.14 -4.66 -4.78
CA SER A 4 39.28 -3.79 -3.98
C SER A 4 37.86 -3.82 -4.54
N LEU A 5 36.89 -4.29 -3.76
CA LEU A 5 35.46 -4.23 -4.09
C LEU A 5 35.00 -2.77 -4.03
N ALA A 6 35.31 -1.98 -5.06
CA ALA A 6 34.71 -0.68 -5.23
C ALA A 6 33.20 -0.87 -5.47
N GLY A 7 32.37 -0.19 -4.69
CA GLY A 7 30.92 -0.19 -4.88
C GLY A 7 30.54 0.26 -6.30
N GLY A 8 29.41 -0.21 -6.82
CA GLY A 8 28.99 0.12 -8.18
C GLY A 8 27.85 -0.74 -8.73
N ILE A 9 27.48 -0.46 -9.99
CA ILE A 9 26.48 -1.20 -10.76
C ILE A 9 27.17 -1.88 -11.94
N SER A 10 26.95 -3.18 -12.11
CA SER A 10 27.48 -3.96 -13.22
C SER A 10 26.41 -4.88 -13.81
N GLN A 11 26.48 -5.15 -15.12
CA GLN A 11 25.67 -6.19 -15.73
C GLN A 11 26.14 -7.57 -15.25
N THR A 12 25.20 -8.51 -15.15
CA THR A 12 25.44 -9.91 -14.75
C THR A 12 24.37 -10.82 -15.35
N ASP A 13 24.52 -12.13 -15.16
CA ASP A 13 23.45 -13.11 -15.33
C ASP A 13 22.84 -13.49 -13.97
N TYR A 14 21.54 -13.77 -13.94
CA TYR A 14 20.85 -14.40 -12.81
C TYR A 14 19.91 -15.49 -13.31
N SER A 15 20.33 -16.75 -13.14
CA SER A 15 19.56 -17.93 -13.56
C SER A 15 19.14 -17.87 -15.04
N GLY A 16 20.04 -17.43 -15.92
CA GLY A 16 19.78 -17.33 -17.37
C GLY A 16 19.06 -16.05 -17.80
N HIS A 17 18.85 -15.10 -16.89
CA HIS A 17 18.30 -13.79 -17.21
C HIS A 17 19.39 -12.70 -17.12
N ALA A 18 19.43 -11.83 -18.12
CA ALA A 18 20.21 -10.60 -18.05
C ALA A 18 19.75 -9.76 -16.85
N ALA A 19 20.73 -9.35 -16.04
CA ALA A 19 20.50 -8.73 -14.74
C ALA A 19 21.53 -7.64 -14.45
N TYR A 20 21.27 -6.89 -13.38
CA TYR A 20 22.16 -5.86 -12.85
C TYR A 20 22.50 -6.16 -11.40
N ARG A 21 23.79 -6.25 -11.10
CA ARG A 21 24.31 -6.33 -9.73
C ARG A 21 24.62 -4.93 -9.23
N LEU A 22 24.12 -4.59 -8.05
CA LEU A 22 24.47 -3.38 -7.31
C LEU A 22 25.20 -3.81 -6.04
N THR A 23 26.26 -3.11 -5.62
CA THR A 23 26.96 -3.40 -4.37
C THR A 23 27.57 -2.14 -3.75
N ASP A 24 27.61 -2.07 -2.42
CA ASP A 24 28.42 -1.11 -1.65
C ASP A 24 29.77 -1.71 -1.19
N GLY A 25 30.12 -2.90 -1.69
CA GLY A 25 31.28 -3.68 -1.27
C GLY A 25 31.03 -4.61 -0.08
N ARG A 26 29.98 -4.38 0.72
CA ARG A 26 29.60 -5.21 1.88
C ARG A 26 28.36 -6.05 1.59
N ASN A 27 27.36 -5.42 0.98
CA ASN A 27 26.08 -5.97 0.59
C ASN A 27 25.94 -5.92 -0.93
N GLU A 28 25.07 -6.76 -1.48
CA GLU A 28 24.72 -6.75 -2.89
C GLU A 28 23.23 -6.99 -3.10
N ALA A 29 22.72 -6.40 -4.18
CA ALA A 29 21.40 -6.67 -4.72
C ALA A 29 21.51 -7.05 -6.20
N ILE A 30 20.63 -7.94 -6.67
CA ILE A 30 20.50 -8.26 -8.10
C ILE A 30 19.09 -7.93 -8.57
N VAL A 31 19.00 -7.01 -9.53
CA VAL A 31 17.76 -6.61 -10.20
C VAL A 31 17.68 -7.34 -11.54
N VAL A 32 16.55 -7.98 -11.81
CA VAL A 32 16.30 -8.73 -13.04
C VAL A 32 15.15 -8.06 -13.79
N PRO A 33 15.44 -7.15 -14.75
CA PRO A 33 14.40 -6.38 -15.44
C PRO A 33 13.40 -7.24 -16.20
N ALA A 34 13.85 -8.37 -16.76
CA ALA A 34 12.98 -9.34 -17.44
C ALA A 34 11.86 -9.89 -16.53
N LEU A 35 12.06 -9.88 -15.22
CA LEU A 35 11.10 -10.32 -14.21
C LEU A 35 10.45 -9.15 -13.45
N GLY A 36 10.93 -7.92 -13.65
CA GLY A 36 10.47 -6.72 -12.95
C GLY A 36 10.80 -6.68 -11.45
N ARG A 37 11.82 -7.43 -11.00
CA ARG A 37 12.05 -7.75 -9.58
C ARG A 37 13.48 -7.54 -9.12
N VAL A 38 13.64 -7.31 -7.82
CA VAL A 38 14.91 -7.60 -7.12
C VAL A 38 14.88 -9.08 -6.75
N MET A 39 15.80 -9.87 -7.28
CA MET A 39 15.81 -11.32 -7.09
C MET A 39 16.79 -11.79 -6.02
N ARG A 40 17.79 -10.95 -5.69
CA ARG A 40 18.75 -11.21 -4.63
C ARG A 40 19.00 -9.98 -3.78
N TYR A 41 19.11 -10.19 -2.48
CA TYR A 41 19.74 -9.26 -1.54
C TYR A 41 20.51 -10.06 -0.48
N GLY A 42 21.68 -9.57 -0.08
CA GLY A 42 22.51 -10.26 0.91
C GLY A 42 23.89 -9.63 1.07
N ARG A 43 24.72 -10.21 1.95
CA ARG A 43 26.16 -9.91 1.99
C ARG A 43 26.80 -10.33 0.67
N VAL A 44 27.83 -9.62 0.23
CA VAL A 44 28.63 -10.04 -0.94
C VAL A 44 29.16 -11.46 -0.70
N GLY A 45 28.85 -12.38 -1.62
CA GLY A 45 29.22 -13.80 -1.49
C GLY A 45 28.44 -14.59 -0.42
N GLY A 46 27.51 -13.95 0.29
CA GLY A 46 26.68 -14.57 1.33
C GLY A 46 25.39 -15.21 0.78
N PRO A 47 24.55 -15.76 1.68
CA PRO A 47 23.24 -16.28 1.29
C PRO A 47 22.31 -15.18 0.77
N ASN A 48 21.34 -15.56 -0.08
CA ASN A 48 20.24 -14.68 -0.45
C ASN A 48 19.21 -14.65 0.69
N VAL A 49 18.83 -13.46 1.15
CA VAL A 49 17.76 -13.32 2.15
C VAL A 49 16.37 -13.44 1.51
N LEU A 50 16.27 -13.17 0.21
CA LEU A 50 15.02 -13.26 -0.54
C LEU A 50 14.70 -14.72 -0.87
N TRP A 51 13.42 -15.05 -0.82
CA TRP A 51 12.93 -16.33 -1.35
C TRP A 51 12.85 -16.24 -2.86
N ASN A 52 13.27 -17.31 -3.55
CA ASN A 52 13.04 -17.48 -4.97
C ASN A 52 12.30 -18.81 -5.17
N SER A 53 11.40 -18.85 -6.15
CA SER A 53 10.73 -20.10 -6.50
C SER A 53 11.72 -21.11 -7.10
N ASP A 54 11.36 -22.39 -7.02
CA ASP A 54 12.12 -23.45 -7.67
C ASP A 54 12.23 -23.15 -9.18
N PRO A 55 13.45 -23.00 -9.74
CA PRO A 55 13.63 -22.73 -11.17
C PRO A 55 13.09 -23.85 -12.06
N ASN A 56 12.90 -25.06 -11.52
CA ASN A 56 12.33 -26.20 -12.25
C ASN A 56 10.80 -26.28 -12.17
N LYS A 57 10.16 -25.37 -11.42
CA LYS A 57 8.70 -25.35 -11.29
C LYS A 57 8.06 -25.12 -12.65
N GLN A 58 7.25 -26.08 -13.09
CA GLN A 58 6.49 -25.94 -14.32
C GLN A 58 5.19 -25.17 -14.06
N TYR A 59 4.95 -24.18 -14.91
CA TYR A 59 3.73 -23.37 -14.92
C TYR A 59 2.97 -23.68 -16.20
N LYS A 60 1.64 -23.73 -16.14
CA LYS A 60 0.84 -23.87 -17.35
C LYS A 60 0.95 -22.58 -18.18
N ALA A 61 0.70 -22.70 -19.48
CA ALA A 61 0.63 -21.52 -20.33
C ALA A 61 -0.47 -20.57 -19.82
N GLY A 62 -0.11 -19.31 -19.57
CA GLY A 62 -1.00 -18.30 -19.01
C GLY A 62 -1.06 -18.23 -17.49
N ASP A 63 -0.42 -19.16 -16.76
CA ASP A 63 -0.33 -19.06 -15.30
C ASP A 63 0.57 -17.88 -14.90
N TRP A 64 0.14 -17.15 -13.85
CA TRP A 64 1.02 -16.19 -13.20
C TRP A 64 2.16 -16.90 -12.49
N LYS A 65 3.38 -16.41 -12.74
CA LYS A 65 4.61 -16.99 -12.24
C LYS A 65 5.12 -16.20 -11.05
N ASN A 66 4.95 -16.76 -9.85
CA ASN A 66 5.63 -16.24 -8.68
C ASN A 66 7.11 -16.63 -8.72
N TRP A 67 7.98 -15.68 -9.07
CA TRP A 67 9.43 -15.89 -9.10
C TRP A 67 10.10 -15.76 -7.73
N GLY A 68 9.41 -15.19 -6.74
CA GLY A 68 10.05 -14.74 -5.52
C GLY A 68 10.51 -13.28 -5.57
N GLY A 69 11.43 -12.91 -4.68
CA GLY A 69 12.07 -11.61 -4.68
C GLY A 69 11.13 -10.48 -4.27
N ASP A 70 11.42 -9.28 -4.77
CA ASP A 70 10.67 -8.07 -4.44
C ASP A 70 10.00 -7.42 -5.66
N LYS A 71 8.74 -7.05 -5.46
CA LYS A 71 7.82 -6.53 -6.48
C LYS A 71 6.99 -5.37 -5.92
N THR A 72 6.40 -4.60 -6.84
CA THR A 72 5.49 -3.50 -6.50
C THR A 72 4.13 -3.77 -7.12
N TRP A 73 3.09 -3.69 -6.31
CA TRP A 73 1.71 -3.85 -6.74
C TRP A 73 0.87 -2.61 -6.46
N PRO A 74 -0.25 -2.43 -7.19
CA PRO A 74 -1.25 -1.43 -6.84
C PRO A 74 -2.08 -1.95 -5.67
N ALA A 75 -2.34 -1.11 -4.67
CA ALA A 75 -3.30 -1.40 -3.60
C ALA A 75 -4.45 -0.38 -3.59
N PRO A 76 -5.65 -0.78 -3.12
CA PRO A 76 -5.99 -2.10 -2.56
C PRO A 76 -6.25 -3.18 -3.61
N GLN A 77 -5.92 -4.44 -3.28
CA GLN A 77 -6.09 -5.58 -4.19
C GLN A 77 -7.56 -5.82 -4.59
N ASN A 78 -8.49 -5.61 -3.65
CA ASN A 78 -9.92 -5.81 -3.89
C ASN A 78 -10.50 -4.89 -4.98
N TRP A 79 -9.78 -3.86 -5.41
CA TRP A 79 -10.19 -2.96 -6.50
C TRP A 79 -9.67 -3.40 -7.87
N TRP A 80 -8.82 -4.42 -7.97
CA TRP A 80 -8.24 -4.83 -9.25
C TRP A 80 -9.29 -5.26 -10.27
N THR A 81 -10.31 -6.04 -9.86
CA THR A 81 -11.41 -6.44 -10.75
C THR A 81 -12.11 -5.23 -11.38
N VAL A 82 -12.21 -4.15 -10.61
CA VAL A 82 -12.90 -2.93 -11.00
C VAL A 82 -12.05 -2.09 -11.94
N LEU A 83 -10.78 -1.93 -11.59
CA LEU A 83 -9.86 -1.03 -12.28
C LEU A 83 -9.24 -1.67 -13.52
N SER A 84 -9.02 -2.99 -13.51
CA SER A 84 -8.34 -3.72 -14.57
C SER A 84 -9.18 -4.83 -15.22
N GLY A 85 -10.41 -5.05 -14.73
CA GLY A 85 -11.28 -6.14 -15.22
C GLY A 85 -10.92 -7.52 -14.65
N GLN A 86 -9.87 -7.62 -13.83
CA GLN A 86 -9.35 -8.88 -13.28
C GLN A 86 -8.95 -8.71 -11.81
N GLY A 87 -9.42 -9.59 -10.93
CA GLY A 87 -9.10 -9.55 -9.50
C GLY A 87 -7.80 -10.25 -9.11
N TRP A 88 -7.42 -11.25 -9.90
CA TRP A 88 -6.18 -12.02 -9.79
C TRP A 88 -5.94 -12.74 -11.13
N PRO A 89 -4.70 -12.90 -11.60
CA PRO A 89 -3.44 -12.32 -11.09
C PRO A 89 -3.32 -10.80 -11.25
N PRO A 90 -2.26 -10.16 -10.73
CA PRO A 90 -1.95 -8.75 -10.98
C PRO A 90 -1.78 -8.42 -12.47
N ASP A 91 -1.90 -7.12 -12.81
CA ASP A 91 -1.74 -6.64 -14.17
C ASP A 91 -0.33 -6.91 -14.71
N LEU A 92 -0.26 -7.62 -15.84
CA LEU A 92 0.99 -8.06 -16.46
C LEU A 92 1.94 -6.90 -16.79
N ALA A 93 1.41 -5.71 -17.07
CA ALA A 93 2.22 -4.53 -17.36
C ALA A 93 3.09 -4.09 -16.18
N TRP A 94 2.66 -4.38 -14.95
CA TRP A 94 3.41 -4.08 -13.74
C TRP A 94 4.19 -5.31 -13.27
N GLU A 95 3.63 -6.50 -13.46
CA GLU A 95 4.27 -7.75 -13.08
C GLU A 95 3.93 -8.88 -14.07
N GLY A 96 4.85 -9.18 -14.97
CA GLY A 96 4.68 -10.25 -15.96
C GLY A 96 5.36 -9.97 -17.29
N THR A 97 5.63 -8.69 -17.60
CA THR A 97 6.40 -8.29 -18.78
C THR A 97 7.81 -7.78 -18.42
N PRO A 98 8.79 -7.95 -19.34
CA PRO A 98 10.11 -7.36 -19.17
C PRO A 98 10.05 -5.83 -19.04
N GLN A 99 10.70 -5.31 -17.99
CA GLN A 99 10.84 -3.88 -17.78
C GLN A 99 12.06 -3.33 -18.55
N GLN A 100 11.94 -2.10 -19.03
CA GLN A 100 13.09 -1.37 -19.56
C GLN A 100 14.06 -1.06 -18.41
N ALA A 101 15.36 -1.17 -18.63
CA ALA A 101 16.37 -0.90 -17.62
C ALA A 101 17.51 -0.02 -18.14
N GLN A 102 17.93 0.95 -17.33
CA GLN A 102 19.03 1.85 -17.66
C GLN A 102 19.83 2.22 -16.41
N VAL A 103 21.16 2.16 -16.49
CA VAL A 103 22.04 2.80 -15.50
C VAL A 103 22.06 4.30 -15.80
N MET A 104 21.57 5.09 -14.86
CA MET A 104 21.43 6.54 -14.97
C MET A 104 22.77 7.25 -14.71
N PRO A 105 22.98 8.47 -15.24
CA PRO A 105 24.22 9.24 -15.03
C PRO A 105 24.55 9.52 -13.55
N ASN A 106 23.55 9.51 -12.68
CA ASN A 106 23.72 9.68 -11.23
C ASN A 106 24.08 8.38 -10.49
N GLY A 107 24.44 7.31 -11.22
CA GLY A 107 24.86 6.04 -10.63
C GLY A 107 23.73 5.19 -10.07
N LYS A 108 22.47 5.49 -10.39
CA LYS A 108 21.31 4.66 -10.01
C LYS A 108 20.91 3.73 -11.15
N LEU A 109 20.41 2.53 -10.84
CA LEU A 109 19.69 1.73 -11.82
C LEU A 109 18.24 2.19 -11.86
N ARG A 110 17.67 2.41 -13.04
CA ARG A 110 16.24 2.67 -13.21
C ARG A 110 15.59 1.54 -14.00
N THR A 111 14.46 1.03 -13.55
CA THR A 111 13.56 0.19 -14.34
C THR A 111 12.22 0.88 -14.58
N VAL A 112 11.61 0.62 -15.74
CA VAL A 112 10.33 1.20 -16.15
C VAL A 112 9.44 0.10 -16.71
N SER A 113 8.25 -0.05 -16.14
CA SER A 113 7.24 -1.00 -16.59
C SER A 113 6.45 -0.48 -17.80
N ASP A 114 5.68 -1.36 -18.41
CA ASP A 114 4.65 -0.95 -19.36
C ASP A 114 3.53 -0.17 -18.65
N VAL A 115 2.71 0.52 -19.45
CA VAL A 115 1.53 1.22 -18.93
C VAL A 115 0.38 0.24 -18.81
N SER A 116 -0.03 -0.06 -17.57
CA SER A 116 -1.23 -0.85 -17.30
C SER A 116 -2.43 -0.23 -18.01
N ALA A 117 -3.21 -1.07 -18.70
CA ALA A 117 -4.43 -0.64 -19.35
C ALA A 117 -5.48 -0.23 -18.31
N GLY A 118 -5.62 -1.00 -17.23
CA GLY A 118 -6.59 -0.73 -16.17
C GLY A 118 -6.27 0.51 -15.36
N PHE A 119 -5.02 0.63 -14.90
CA PHE A 119 -4.61 1.77 -14.08
C PHE A 119 -4.23 3.00 -14.90
N GLY A 120 -4.00 2.87 -16.22
CA GLY A 120 -3.50 3.95 -17.07
C GLY A 120 -2.15 4.52 -16.60
N ALA A 121 -1.41 3.74 -15.83
CA ALA A 121 -0.21 4.13 -15.11
C ALA A 121 0.89 3.08 -15.28
N ARG A 122 2.14 3.51 -15.10
CA ARG A 122 3.33 2.65 -15.09
C ARG A 122 4.07 2.78 -13.77
N ILE A 123 4.87 1.78 -13.46
CA ILE A 123 5.81 1.80 -12.35
C ILE A 123 7.21 2.14 -12.86
N ILE A 124 7.85 3.07 -12.16
CA ILE A 124 9.26 3.42 -12.30
C ILE A 124 9.93 3.07 -10.99
N ARG A 125 11.04 2.32 -11.03
CA ARG A 125 11.82 1.95 -9.85
C ARG A 125 13.25 2.39 -10.02
N GLU A 126 13.81 3.03 -9.00
CA GLU A 126 15.23 3.37 -8.95
C GLU A 126 15.91 2.65 -7.78
N TYR A 127 17.11 2.13 -8.04
CA TYR A 127 17.86 1.31 -7.10
C TYR A 127 19.26 1.88 -6.89
N TRP A 128 19.69 1.99 -5.65
CA TRP A 128 21.06 2.37 -5.27
C TRP A 128 21.37 1.93 -3.84
N PHE A 129 22.64 1.98 -3.46
CA PHE A 129 23.04 1.97 -2.04
C PHE A 129 23.26 3.41 -1.59
N ASP A 130 22.65 3.81 -0.47
CA ASP A 130 22.85 5.15 0.09
C ASP A 130 24.15 5.27 0.89
N ALA A 131 24.40 6.45 1.47
CA ALA A 131 25.61 6.71 2.24
C ALA A 131 25.71 5.91 3.55
N LYS A 132 24.58 5.40 4.09
CA LYS A 132 24.57 4.50 5.25
C LYS A 132 24.85 3.05 4.83
N GLY A 133 24.70 2.76 3.54
CA GLY A 133 24.80 1.43 2.94
C GLY A 133 23.49 0.65 2.99
N ASP A 134 22.37 1.35 3.17
CA ASP A 134 21.05 0.77 2.95
C ASP A 134 20.84 0.62 1.44
N PHE A 135 20.30 -0.53 1.03
CA PHE A 135 19.82 -0.68 -0.33
C PHE A 135 18.47 0.03 -0.45
N VAL A 136 18.40 1.01 -1.33
CA VAL A 136 17.22 1.87 -1.52
C VAL A 136 16.48 1.47 -2.78
N ILE A 137 15.16 1.33 -2.65
CA ILE A 137 14.24 1.10 -3.76
C ILE A 137 13.24 2.24 -3.76
N ASN A 138 13.45 3.21 -4.65
CA ASN A 138 12.48 4.28 -4.87
C ASN A 138 11.48 3.87 -5.92
N GLN A 139 10.22 3.69 -5.54
CA GLN A 139 9.14 3.30 -6.44
C GLN A 139 8.27 4.51 -6.76
N THR A 140 7.81 4.61 -7.99
CA THR A 140 6.91 5.67 -8.44
C THR A 140 5.84 5.12 -9.36
N ALA A 141 4.57 5.35 -9.03
CA ALA A 141 3.49 5.22 -10.00
C ALA A 141 3.33 6.53 -10.75
N GLU A 142 3.41 6.49 -12.08
CA GLU A 142 3.15 7.63 -12.95
C GLU A 142 1.91 7.37 -13.79
N LYS A 143 0.90 8.24 -13.67
CA LYS A 143 -0.33 8.14 -14.44
C LYS A 143 -0.24 8.92 -15.73
N LEU A 144 -0.43 8.22 -16.83
CA LEU A 144 -0.23 8.75 -18.17
C LEU A 144 -1.55 8.94 -18.92
N ARG A 145 -2.59 8.19 -18.57
CA ARG A 145 -3.90 8.26 -19.23
C ARG A 145 -5.05 7.75 -18.36
N GLY A 146 -6.26 8.04 -18.82
CA GLY A 146 -7.51 7.57 -18.19
C GLY A 146 -7.89 8.35 -16.94
N GLU A 147 -8.98 7.91 -16.31
CA GLU A 147 -9.58 8.57 -15.16
C GLU A 147 -8.68 8.51 -13.91
N PRO A 148 -8.78 9.50 -13.00
CA PRO A 148 -8.10 9.43 -11.71
C PRO A 148 -8.43 8.13 -10.96
N VAL A 149 -7.41 7.54 -10.33
CA VAL A 149 -7.56 6.32 -9.52
C VAL A 149 -7.04 6.58 -8.12
N MET A 150 -7.76 6.13 -7.10
CA MET A 150 -7.24 6.09 -5.74
C MET A 150 -6.30 4.89 -5.64
N LEU A 151 -5.06 5.12 -5.19
CA LEU A 151 -3.99 4.13 -5.28
C LEU A 151 -3.03 4.25 -4.10
N SER A 152 -2.55 3.11 -3.63
CA SER A 152 -1.35 2.98 -2.80
C SER A 152 -0.31 2.13 -3.55
N LEU A 153 0.97 2.41 -3.32
CA LEU A 153 2.07 1.53 -3.72
C LEU A 153 2.29 0.49 -2.65
N TRP A 154 2.14 -0.78 -3.01
CA TRP A 154 2.35 -1.95 -2.16
C TRP A 154 3.65 -2.63 -2.53
N SER A 155 4.68 -2.46 -1.68
CA SER A 155 5.94 -3.20 -1.80
C SER A 155 5.76 -4.58 -1.18
N VAL A 156 6.11 -5.62 -1.94
CA VAL A 156 5.98 -7.02 -1.50
C VAL A 156 7.32 -7.70 -1.64
N THR A 157 8.02 -7.85 -0.51
CA THR A 157 9.34 -8.51 -0.45
C THR A 157 9.19 -9.93 0.07
N GLN A 158 9.40 -10.93 -0.79
CA GLN A 158 9.35 -12.34 -0.41
C GLN A 158 10.69 -12.79 0.18
N VAL A 159 10.68 -13.25 1.43
CA VAL A 159 11.85 -13.74 2.16
C VAL A 159 11.78 -15.25 2.37
N ALA A 160 12.94 -15.89 2.37
CA ALA A 160 13.01 -17.29 2.75
C ALA A 160 12.49 -17.43 4.19
N PRO A 161 11.80 -18.54 4.54
CA PRO A 161 11.23 -18.71 5.87
C PRO A 161 12.27 -18.39 6.97
N PRO A 162 12.02 -17.33 7.76
CA PRO A 162 12.91 -16.89 8.82
C PRO A 162 12.63 -17.64 10.12
N ASP A 163 13.57 -17.57 11.07
CA ASP A 163 13.42 -18.10 12.42
C ASP A 163 12.35 -17.33 13.20
N ALA A 164 12.29 -16.00 12.98
CA ALA A 164 11.22 -15.14 13.46
C ALA A 164 11.09 -13.87 12.62
N ILE A 165 9.90 -13.28 12.65
CA ILE A 165 9.60 -11.96 12.11
C ILE A 165 9.17 -11.05 13.25
N PHE A 166 9.58 -9.79 13.21
CA PHE A 166 9.26 -8.80 14.21
C PHE A 166 8.54 -7.61 13.56
N LEU A 167 7.39 -7.26 14.15
CA LEU A 167 6.54 -6.17 13.72
C LEU A 167 6.46 -5.12 14.85
N PRO A 168 6.53 -3.83 14.51
CA PRO A 168 6.27 -2.77 15.48
C PRO A 168 4.78 -2.72 15.82
N LEU A 169 4.48 -2.39 17.08
CA LEU A 169 3.12 -2.14 17.55
C LEU A 169 2.97 -0.70 18.03
N ASN A 170 1.79 -0.11 17.79
CA ASN A 170 1.42 1.17 18.38
C ASN A 170 0.69 0.96 19.72
N ARG A 171 1.17 1.59 20.80
CA ARG A 171 0.51 1.55 22.11
C ARG A 171 -0.86 2.23 22.12
N GLU A 172 -1.06 3.17 21.20
CA GLU A 172 -2.28 3.94 21.02
C GLU A 172 -3.16 3.37 19.88
N SER A 173 -2.89 2.14 19.44
CA SER A 173 -3.69 1.51 18.40
C SER A 173 -5.14 1.34 18.84
N THR A 174 -6.07 1.55 17.92
CA THR A 174 -7.51 1.28 18.14
C THR A 174 -7.83 -0.22 18.12
N TYR A 175 -6.89 -1.04 17.63
CA TYR A 175 -7.05 -2.48 17.57
C TYR A 175 -6.78 -3.12 18.93
N LYS A 176 -7.67 -3.99 19.38
CA LYS A 176 -7.60 -4.65 20.69
C LYS A 176 -6.25 -5.30 21.00
N GLU A 177 -5.64 -5.93 19.99
CA GLU A 177 -4.36 -6.62 20.13
C GLU A 177 -3.17 -5.79 19.62
N ASN A 178 -3.38 -4.51 19.27
CA ASN A 178 -2.48 -3.61 18.55
C ASN A 178 -2.12 -4.06 17.11
N PHE A 179 -2.77 -5.11 16.63
CA PHE A 179 -2.71 -5.61 15.27
C PHE A 179 -4.06 -6.23 14.87
N HIS A 180 -4.19 -6.58 13.60
CA HIS A 180 -5.37 -7.23 13.06
C HIS A 180 -5.02 -8.45 12.21
N TRP A 181 -5.80 -9.53 12.36
CA TRP A 181 -5.77 -10.65 11.45
C TRP A 181 -6.61 -10.34 10.20
N ILE A 182 -5.94 -10.01 9.10
CA ILE A 182 -6.59 -9.90 7.78
C ILE A 182 -6.98 -11.29 7.29
N LYS A 183 -6.13 -12.29 7.56
CA LYS A 183 -6.44 -13.71 7.44
C LYS A 183 -5.93 -14.45 8.67
N THR A 184 -6.81 -15.11 9.40
CA THR A 184 -6.44 -15.90 10.58
C THR A 184 -5.66 -17.16 10.20
N PRO A 185 -4.70 -17.61 11.03
CA PRO A 185 -4.08 -18.91 10.85
C PRO A 185 -5.10 -20.04 11.02
N ASP A 186 -4.85 -21.15 10.33
CA ASP A 186 -5.68 -22.37 10.42
C ASP A 186 -5.40 -23.16 11.72
N ASN A 187 -4.21 -22.94 12.30
CA ASN A 187 -3.68 -23.64 13.46
C ASN A 187 -3.50 -22.67 14.66
N GLU A 188 -2.67 -23.06 15.63
CA GLU A 188 -2.32 -22.19 16.76
C GLU A 188 -1.78 -20.83 16.31
N SER A 189 -2.05 -19.80 17.12
CA SER A 189 -1.58 -18.46 16.87
C SER A 189 -0.04 -18.43 16.77
N PRO A 190 0.54 -17.97 15.65
CA PRO A 190 1.99 -17.91 15.47
C PRO A 190 2.61 -16.67 16.14
N VAL A 191 1.81 -15.84 16.82
CA VAL A 191 2.27 -14.57 17.37
C VAL A 191 2.52 -14.65 18.88
N VAL A 192 3.59 -13.97 19.30
CA VAL A 192 3.90 -13.71 20.70
C VAL A 192 4.13 -12.20 20.84
N ARG A 193 3.28 -11.53 21.63
CA ARG A 193 3.51 -10.13 21.99
C ARG A 193 4.61 -10.06 23.03
N ILE A 194 5.75 -9.49 22.66
CA ILE A 194 6.93 -9.41 23.53
C ILE A 194 6.81 -8.21 24.47
N THR A 195 6.47 -7.06 23.91
CA THR A 195 6.21 -5.80 24.63
C THR A 195 4.95 -5.15 24.06
N PRO A 196 4.41 -4.07 24.65
CA PRO A 196 3.34 -3.29 24.04
C PRO A 196 3.69 -2.69 22.66
N THR A 197 4.97 -2.70 22.28
CA THR A 197 5.53 -2.08 21.07
C THR A 197 6.19 -3.07 20.12
N LEU A 198 6.23 -4.36 20.46
CA LEU A 198 6.92 -5.40 19.69
C LEU A 198 6.12 -6.70 19.63
N LEU A 199 5.79 -7.12 18.41
CA LEU A 199 5.19 -8.41 18.10
C LEU A 199 6.24 -9.31 17.45
N GLN A 200 6.39 -10.53 17.96
CA GLN A 200 7.14 -11.60 17.30
C GLN A 200 6.17 -12.54 16.61
N VAL A 201 6.46 -12.92 15.37
CA VAL A 201 5.67 -13.85 14.56
C VAL A 201 6.56 -14.99 14.10
N ARG A 202 6.10 -16.22 14.29
CA ARG A 202 6.78 -17.42 13.83
C ARG A 202 6.28 -17.80 12.43
N SER A 203 7.19 -17.98 11.48
CA SER A 203 6.83 -18.54 10.17
C SER A 203 6.32 -19.98 10.36
N THR A 204 5.17 -20.32 9.77
CA THR A 204 4.50 -21.61 10.02
C THR A 204 4.25 -22.33 8.69
N PRO A 205 4.89 -23.49 8.45
CA PRO A 205 4.55 -24.32 7.30
C PRO A 205 3.15 -24.93 7.49
N GLY A 206 2.43 -25.16 6.40
CA GLY A 206 1.09 -25.76 6.40
C GLY A 206 -0.04 -24.83 6.85
N SER A 207 0.22 -23.55 7.16
CA SER A 207 -0.84 -22.58 7.44
C SER A 207 -0.58 -21.26 6.73
N SER A 208 -1.61 -20.65 6.16
CA SER A 208 -1.46 -19.34 5.52
C SER A 208 -2.28 -18.27 6.22
N TYR A 209 -1.64 -17.20 6.65
CA TYR A 209 -2.24 -16.13 7.43
C TYR A 209 -1.71 -14.76 7.02
N LYS A 210 -2.48 -13.71 7.33
CA LYS A 210 -2.13 -12.33 7.03
C LYS A 210 -2.37 -11.44 8.25
N ILE A 211 -1.37 -10.66 8.61
CA ILE A 211 -1.42 -9.68 9.71
C ILE A 211 -1.27 -8.28 9.12
N GLY A 212 -2.07 -7.33 9.61
CA GLY A 212 -1.84 -5.90 9.44
C GLY A 212 -1.57 -5.23 10.79
N VAL A 213 -0.60 -4.33 10.85
CA VAL A 213 -0.29 -3.56 12.07
C VAL A 213 -0.49 -2.07 11.84
N ASP A 214 -1.28 -1.45 12.72
CA ASP A 214 -1.41 0.00 12.85
C ASP A 214 -0.19 0.49 13.65
N ALA A 215 0.88 0.84 12.93
CA ALA A 215 2.16 1.20 13.52
C ALA A 215 2.69 2.53 12.98
N LEU A 216 3.32 3.33 13.85
CA LEU A 216 4.02 4.56 13.45
C LEU A 216 5.42 4.31 12.89
N ALA A 217 5.96 3.11 13.13
CA ALA A 217 7.16 2.63 12.48
C ALA A 217 6.73 1.79 11.25
N SER A 218 6.95 2.30 10.05
CA SER A 218 6.71 1.54 8.81
C SER A 218 7.92 0.64 8.51
N ALA A 219 8.12 -0.37 9.35
CA ALA A 219 9.26 -1.28 9.28
C ALA A 219 8.90 -2.71 9.69
N ILE A 220 9.68 -3.66 9.20
CA ILE A 220 9.53 -5.10 9.48
C ILE A 220 10.91 -5.76 9.45
N ILE A 221 11.17 -6.65 10.41
CA ILE A 221 12.44 -7.36 10.52
C ILE A 221 12.21 -8.86 10.40
N ALA A 222 12.90 -9.53 9.48
CA ALA A 222 12.98 -10.98 9.39
C ALA A 222 14.37 -11.43 9.85
N VAL A 223 14.43 -12.41 10.76
CA VAL A 223 15.69 -12.92 11.32
C VAL A 223 15.93 -14.35 10.88
N LYS A 224 17.12 -14.63 10.35
CA LYS A 224 17.56 -15.98 10.00
C LYS A 224 19.02 -16.19 10.35
N ASP A 225 19.33 -17.23 11.10
CA ASP A 225 20.71 -17.60 11.49
C ASP A 225 21.48 -16.47 12.20
N GLY A 226 20.77 -15.62 12.95
CA GLY A 226 21.33 -14.45 13.64
C GLY A 226 21.55 -13.22 12.76
N LEU A 227 21.16 -13.27 11.47
CA LEU A 227 21.13 -12.10 10.58
C LEU A 227 19.72 -11.52 10.54
N ALA A 228 19.58 -10.25 10.94
CA ALA A 228 18.33 -9.50 10.84
C ALA A 228 18.30 -8.71 9.52
N PHE A 229 17.36 -9.06 8.64
CA PHE A 229 17.00 -8.28 7.46
C PHE A 229 15.86 -7.32 7.82
N MET A 230 16.12 -6.02 7.74
CA MET A 230 15.13 -4.99 7.98
C MET A 230 14.70 -4.35 6.66
N ALA A 231 13.41 -4.33 6.40
CA ALA A 231 12.79 -3.47 5.39
C ALA A 231 12.04 -2.34 6.09
N ARG A 232 12.20 -1.10 5.61
CA ARG A 232 11.55 0.07 6.18
C ARG A 232 11.22 1.13 5.13
N THR A 233 10.30 2.02 5.47
CA THR A 233 9.93 3.21 4.70
C THR A 233 9.61 4.34 5.69
N PRO A 234 9.77 5.62 5.32
CA PRO A 234 9.29 6.71 6.15
C PRO A 234 7.79 6.54 6.44
N TYR A 235 7.38 6.78 7.68
CA TYR A 235 5.97 6.81 8.00
C TYR A 235 5.32 8.06 7.40
N GLU A 236 4.21 7.86 6.70
CA GLU A 236 3.42 8.94 6.12
C GLU A 236 2.02 8.93 6.71
N LYS A 237 1.57 10.08 7.21
CA LYS A 237 0.21 10.18 7.73
C LYS A 237 -0.80 10.12 6.60
N GLY A 238 -1.72 9.16 6.67
CA GLY A 238 -2.85 9.05 5.74
C GLY A 238 -3.69 7.81 5.98
N ASP A 239 -4.69 7.61 5.12
CA ASP A 239 -5.45 6.36 5.09
C ASP A 239 -4.67 5.31 4.30
N TYR A 240 -4.65 4.08 4.77
CA TYR A 240 -4.00 2.95 4.08
C TYR A 240 -5.05 2.03 3.45
N PRO A 241 -4.63 1.19 2.47
CA PRO A 241 -5.54 0.32 1.72
C PRO A 241 -6.39 -0.60 2.58
N ASP A 242 -5.80 -1.08 3.66
CA ASP A 242 -6.40 -2.00 4.62
C ASP A 242 -6.39 -1.39 6.03
N GLY A 243 -7.31 -1.87 6.86
CA GLY A 243 -7.56 -1.37 8.20
C GLY A 243 -8.64 -0.29 8.29
N ALA A 244 -8.78 0.30 9.47
CA ALA A 244 -9.79 1.28 9.77
C ALA A 244 -9.32 2.67 9.33
N LEU A 245 -10.26 3.53 8.93
CA LEU A 245 -9.95 4.91 8.55
C LEU A 245 -9.18 5.64 9.66
N GLY A 246 -8.08 6.28 9.31
CA GLY A 246 -7.14 6.93 10.24
C GLY A 246 -6.28 5.97 11.08
N HIS A 247 -6.46 4.66 10.94
CA HIS A 247 -5.77 3.59 11.67
C HIS A 247 -5.49 2.40 10.72
N GLY A 248 -5.01 2.70 9.52
CA GLY A 248 -4.75 1.68 8.51
C GLY A 248 -3.40 0.98 8.72
N PHE A 249 -3.08 0.00 7.87
CA PHE A 249 -1.89 -0.83 8.02
C PHE A 249 -0.76 -0.39 7.05
N PRO A 250 0.24 0.39 7.51
CA PRO A 250 1.46 0.64 6.74
C PRO A 250 2.36 -0.59 6.59
N VAL A 251 2.21 -1.57 7.49
CA VAL A 251 2.99 -2.79 7.51
C VAL A 251 2.04 -3.98 7.56
N GLU A 252 2.26 -4.91 6.65
CA GLU A 252 1.56 -6.18 6.62
C GLU A 252 2.55 -7.35 6.53
N LEU A 253 2.10 -8.52 6.95
CA LEU A 253 2.86 -9.76 6.88
C LEU A 253 1.97 -10.86 6.32
N TRP A 254 2.37 -11.44 5.21
CA TRP A 254 1.81 -12.70 4.71
C TRP A 254 2.73 -13.87 5.05
N ASN A 255 2.15 -14.96 5.54
CA ASN A 255 2.81 -16.26 5.61
C ASN A 255 2.15 -17.17 4.59
N ASN A 256 2.92 -17.64 3.60
CA ASN A 256 2.46 -18.65 2.68
C ASN A 256 2.92 -20.03 3.15
N GLY A 257 2.08 -20.77 3.86
CA GLY A 257 2.43 -22.09 4.40
C GLY A 257 2.42 -23.24 3.37
N ASP A 258 2.24 -22.98 2.08
CA ASP A 258 2.21 -24.03 1.06
C ASP A 258 3.57 -24.76 0.99
N ALA A 259 3.56 -26.08 1.12
CA ALA A 259 4.79 -26.89 1.11
C ALA A 259 5.59 -26.77 -0.20
N GLN A 260 4.94 -26.49 -1.33
CA GLN A 260 5.58 -26.29 -2.63
C GLN A 260 6.09 -24.85 -2.84
N ALA A 261 5.75 -23.92 -1.93
CA ALA A 261 6.14 -22.53 -2.01
C ALA A 261 6.14 -21.86 -0.63
N TYR A 262 6.93 -22.38 0.31
CA TYR A 262 6.95 -21.82 1.67
C TYR A 262 7.81 -20.54 1.75
N TYR A 263 7.17 -19.40 2.03
CA TYR A 263 7.81 -18.10 2.17
C TYR A 263 6.96 -17.14 3.03
N ASN A 264 7.55 -16.01 3.39
CA ASN A 264 6.84 -14.87 3.98
C ASN A 264 6.94 -13.65 3.07
N GLU A 265 5.89 -12.82 3.02
CA GLU A 265 5.95 -11.50 2.39
C GLU A 265 6.05 -10.44 3.46
N LEU A 266 7.12 -9.65 3.39
CA LEU A 266 7.27 -8.44 4.15
C LEU A 266 6.66 -7.32 3.32
N GLU A 267 5.51 -6.81 3.77
CA GLU A 267 4.69 -5.91 2.98
C GLU A 267 4.70 -4.51 3.60
N LEU A 268 5.07 -3.52 2.80
CA LEU A 268 5.11 -2.12 3.21
C LEU A 268 4.33 -1.31 2.19
N LEU A 269 3.39 -0.49 2.68
CA LEU A 269 2.43 0.22 1.85
C LEU A 269 2.64 1.73 1.97
N SER A 270 2.34 2.47 0.90
CA SER A 270 2.13 3.92 0.98
C SER A 270 0.70 4.23 1.45
N PRO A 271 0.42 5.44 1.94
CA PRO A 271 -0.96 5.90 2.06
C PRO A 271 -1.66 5.91 0.69
N LEU A 272 -2.99 5.83 0.73
CA LEU A 272 -3.87 6.03 -0.42
C LEU A 272 -3.80 7.48 -0.90
N GLN A 273 -3.56 7.66 -2.19
CA GLN A 273 -3.53 8.96 -2.85
C GLN A 273 -4.30 8.90 -4.18
N VAL A 274 -4.91 10.02 -4.56
CA VAL A 274 -5.57 10.14 -5.86
C VAL A 274 -4.51 10.37 -6.94
N LEU A 275 -4.32 9.37 -7.79
CA LEU A 275 -3.40 9.41 -8.91
C LEU A 275 -4.12 9.91 -10.18
N ARG A 276 -3.87 11.17 -10.53
CA ARG A 276 -4.43 11.87 -11.71
C ARG A 276 -3.45 11.81 -12.90
N THR A 277 -3.95 11.94 -14.12
CA THR A 277 -3.09 12.02 -15.32
C THR A 277 -2.07 13.15 -15.18
N GLY A 278 -0.80 12.84 -15.44
CA GLY A 278 0.35 13.73 -15.24
C GLY A 278 0.88 13.76 -13.81
N SER A 279 0.21 13.13 -12.85
CA SER A 279 0.65 13.05 -11.45
C SER A 279 1.48 11.79 -11.17
N ARG A 280 2.18 11.84 -10.03
CA ARG A 280 3.05 10.76 -9.55
C ARG A 280 2.80 10.52 -8.06
N ILE A 281 2.82 9.25 -7.66
CA ILE A 281 2.92 8.83 -6.24
C ILE A 281 4.29 8.20 -6.05
N ASN A 282 4.95 8.50 -4.95
CA ASN A 282 6.26 7.98 -4.60
C ASN A 282 6.18 7.13 -3.33
N HIS A 283 6.98 6.06 -3.27
CA HIS A 283 7.17 5.25 -2.07
C HIS A 283 8.58 4.68 -2.07
N THR A 284 9.37 5.00 -1.04
CA THR A 284 10.79 4.62 -0.98
C THR A 284 11.05 3.61 0.13
N MET A 285 11.63 2.47 -0.24
CA MET A 285 12.03 1.41 0.67
C MET A 285 13.53 1.49 0.96
N HIS A 286 13.90 1.21 2.20
CA HIS A 286 15.28 1.04 2.64
C HIS A 286 15.46 -0.36 3.24
N TRP A 287 16.49 -1.06 2.77
CA TRP A 287 16.82 -2.41 3.18
C TRP A 287 18.20 -2.45 3.83
N SER A 288 18.30 -3.07 4.99
CA SER A 288 19.55 -3.19 5.74
C SER A 288 19.72 -4.56 6.39
N LEU A 289 20.98 -4.92 6.64
CA LEU A 289 21.37 -6.20 7.25
C LEU A 289 22.13 -5.94 8.56
N HIS A 290 21.62 -6.48 9.65
CA HIS A 290 22.16 -6.29 11.00
C HIS A 290 22.56 -7.63 11.60
N GLN A 291 23.78 -7.73 12.11
CA GLN A 291 24.20 -8.92 12.85
C GLN A 291 23.68 -8.82 14.27
N LEU A 292 22.96 -9.85 14.73
CA LEU A 292 22.54 -9.94 16.13
C LEU A 292 23.68 -10.52 16.98
N PRO A 293 23.79 -10.10 18.27
CA PRO A 293 24.83 -10.53 19.19
C PRO A 293 24.71 -12.01 19.53
N TYR A 294 23.47 -12.53 19.55
CA TYR A 294 23.16 -13.92 19.86
C TYR A 294 22.09 -14.46 18.91
N ARG A 295 22.07 -15.78 18.74
CA ARG A 295 21.04 -16.48 17.95
C ARG A 295 19.76 -16.74 18.75
N ASP A 296 19.82 -16.68 20.07
CA ASP A 296 18.63 -16.83 20.93
C ASP A 296 17.75 -15.58 20.83
N LEU A 297 16.64 -15.70 20.10
CA LEU A 297 15.67 -14.62 19.89
C LEU A 297 14.79 -14.35 21.11
N THR A 298 14.91 -15.17 22.16
CA THR A 298 14.25 -14.95 23.44
C THR A 298 15.09 -14.11 24.41
N ALA A 299 16.39 -13.97 24.14
CA ALA A 299 17.31 -13.19 24.94
C ALA A 299 16.87 -11.71 25.02
N PRO A 300 16.82 -11.10 26.22
CA PRO A 300 16.43 -9.70 26.39
C PRO A 300 17.23 -8.72 25.54
N GLU A 301 18.53 -8.94 25.39
CA GLU A 301 19.45 -8.09 24.63
C GLU A 301 19.11 -8.10 23.13
N VAL A 302 18.79 -9.27 22.58
CA VAL A 302 18.39 -9.42 21.18
C VAL A 302 17.05 -8.73 20.95
N ARG A 303 16.08 -8.91 21.84
CA ARG A 303 14.76 -8.26 21.76
C ARG A 303 14.88 -6.74 21.85
N ALA A 304 15.70 -6.23 22.77
CA ALA A 304 15.94 -4.80 22.92
C ALA A 304 16.60 -4.19 21.67
N GLN A 305 17.58 -4.88 21.07
CA GLN A 305 18.20 -4.42 19.83
C GLN A 305 17.19 -4.40 18.65
N ILE A 306 16.37 -5.44 18.51
CA ILE A 306 15.34 -5.51 17.46
C ILE A 306 14.32 -4.38 17.63
N GLU A 307 13.86 -4.15 18.87
CA GLU A 307 12.94 -3.07 19.18
C GLU A 307 13.56 -1.70 18.89
N GLN A 308 14.84 -1.50 19.23
CA GLN A 308 15.58 -0.28 18.90
C GLN A 308 15.68 -0.06 17.39
N LEU A 309 16.01 -1.10 16.61
CA LEU A 309 16.06 -1.03 15.15
C LEU A 309 14.70 -0.58 14.57
N LEU A 310 13.61 -1.18 15.04
CA LEU A 310 12.25 -0.82 14.64
C LEU A 310 11.84 0.60 15.09
N GLN A 311 12.36 1.11 16.20
CA GLN A 311 12.06 2.48 16.66
C GLN A 311 12.88 3.54 15.90
N THR A 312 14.11 3.23 15.49
CA THR A 312 14.93 4.19 14.72
C THR A 312 14.33 4.55 13.36
N SER A 313 13.41 3.75 12.81
CA SER A 313 12.69 4.10 11.58
C SER A 313 11.62 5.18 11.78
N VAL A 314 11.20 5.48 13.02
CA VAL A 314 10.22 6.54 13.33
C VAL A 314 10.85 7.94 13.23
N ASN A 315 12.16 8.05 13.45
CA ASN A 315 12.87 9.33 13.61
C ASN A 315 13.64 9.80 12.37
N GLU A 316 13.53 9.11 11.23
CA GLU A 316 14.14 9.57 9.98
C GLU A 316 13.20 10.56 9.29
N GLU A 317 13.53 11.85 9.34
CA GLU A 317 12.87 12.88 8.52
C GLU A 317 12.99 12.52 7.03
N PRO A 318 11.93 12.73 6.23
CA PRO A 318 12.02 12.51 4.79
C PRO A 318 13.13 13.39 4.20
N PRO A 319 13.99 12.86 3.33
CA PRO A 319 15.08 13.65 2.75
C PRO A 319 14.50 14.83 1.97
N THR A 320 15.05 16.02 2.23
CA THR A 320 14.77 17.22 1.45
C THR A 320 15.18 16.94 0.00
N VAL A 321 14.22 16.97 -0.92
CA VAL A 321 14.49 16.75 -2.35
C VAL A 321 15.29 17.93 -2.90
N THR A 322 16.62 17.85 -2.85
CA THR A 322 17.49 18.74 -3.63
C THR A 322 17.49 18.25 -5.08
N SER A 323 16.60 18.85 -5.88
CA SER A 323 16.58 18.73 -7.33
C SER A 323 17.81 19.41 -7.95
N ASN A 324 18.88 18.64 -8.18
CA ASN A 324 19.98 19.07 -9.06
C ASN A 324 19.62 18.73 -10.52
N ALA A 325 18.89 19.64 -11.18
CA ALA A 325 18.78 19.71 -12.63
C ALA A 325 19.53 20.98 -13.11
N PRO A 326 20.29 20.92 -14.21
CA PRO A 326 21.09 22.05 -14.68
C PRO A 326 20.20 23.25 -15.05
N ALA A 327 20.69 24.43 -14.69
CA ALA A 327 19.99 25.70 -14.72
C ALA A 327 19.45 26.05 -16.11
N VAL A 328 18.11 26.06 -16.23
CA VAL A 328 17.41 26.93 -17.18
C VAL A 328 17.05 28.18 -16.41
N THR A 329 17.53 29.33 -16.87
CA THR A 329 17.36 30.65 -16.27
C THR A 329 15.89 30.89 -15.88
N PRO A 330 15.58 31.15 -14.59
CA PRO A 330 14.21 31.25 -14.13
C PRO A 330 13.64 32.64 -14.41
N THR A 331 12.63 32.70 -15.27
CA THR A 331 11.59 33.73 -15.16
C THR A 331 10.85 33.48 -13.84
N PRO A 332 10.63 34.49 -12.99
CA PRO A 332 10.03 34.26 -11.67
C PRO A 332 8.59 33.76 -11.82
N ARG A 333 8.34 32.50 -11.48
CA ARG A 333 6.99 31.97 -11.22
C ARG A 333 6.92 31.46 -9.79
N SER A 334 6.15 32.21 -9.01
CA SER A 334 5.37 31.84 -7.83
C SER A 334 5.42 30.34 -7.47
N ALA A 335 5.89 30.06 -6.26
CA ALA A 335 5.57 28.83 -5.57
C ALA A 335 4.04 28.70 -5.49
N THR A 336 3.48 27.78 -6.27
CA THR A 336 2.07 27.39 -6.14
C THR A 336 2.08 26.13 -5.29
N THR A 337 1.72 26.26 -4.02
CA THR A 337 1.12 25.18 -3.24
C THR A 337 0.07 24.50 -4.14
N ALA A 338 0.19 23.19 -4.38
CA ALA A 338 -0.84 22.43 -5.06
C ALA A 338 -2.16 22.66 -4.32
N LYS A 339 -3.07 23.43 -4.94
CA LYS A 339 -4.40 23.67 -4.39
C LYS A 339 -5.13 22.33 -4.38
N ALA A 340 -5.64 21.93 -3.22
CA ALA A 340 -6.62 20.85 -3.09
C ALA A 340 -7.74 21.08 -4.12
N ASP A 341 -8.12 20.03 -4.84
CA ASP A 341 -9.15 20.11 -5.89
C ASP A 341 -10.53 20.24 -5.23
N ASP A 342 -11.45 20.94 -5.88
CA ASP A 342 -12.84 21.11 -5.43
C ASP A 342 -13.61 19.75 -5.42
N THR A 343 -12.97 18.63 -5.82
CA THR A 343 -13.49 17.26 -5.86
C THR A 343 -12.95 16.31 -4.78
N ASP A 344 -11.96 16.71 -3.99
CA ASP A 344 -11.35 15.81 -2.99
C ASP A 344 -12.28 15.59 -1.78
N PHE A 345 -12.36 14.35 -1.29
CA PHE A 345 -13.24 13.97 -0.18
C PHE A 345 -12.62 12.88 0.72
N ARG A 346 -13.13 12.80 1.94
CA ARG A 346 -12.93 11.69 2.88
C ARG A 346 -14.11 10.73 2.79
N LEU A 347 -13.82 9.44 2.68
CA LEU A 347 -14.84 8.41 2.81
C LEU A 347 -15.29 8.31 4.26
N ILE A 348 -16.60 8.39 4.50
CA ILE A 348 -17.20 8.33 5.85
C ILE A 348 -17.83 6.97 6.09
N VAL A 349 -18.63 6.51 5.11
CA VAL A 349 -19.25 5.19 5.08
C VAL A 349 -18.98 4.57 3.72
N ALA A 350 -18.36 3.40 3.69
CA ALA A 350 -18.25 2.59 2.49
C ALA A 350 -19.56 1.81 2.25
N PRO A 351 -19.98 1.63 0.98
CA PRO A 351 -21.15 0.81 0.68
C PRO A 351 -20.93 -0.65 1.07
N ASN A 352 -21.91 -1.29 1.70
CA ASN A 352 -21.83 -2.70 2.06
C ASN A 352 -21.87 -3.58 0.80
N LYS A 353 -20.81 -4.36 0.59
CA LYS A 353 -20.62 -5.27 -0.54
C LYS A 353 -21.59 -6.46 -0.54
N GLU A 354 -22.13 -6.84 0.62
CA GLU A 354 -23.07 -7.96 0.74
C GLU A 354 -24.52 -7.57 0.35
N LEU A 355 -24.76 -6.28 0.07
CA LEU A 355 -26.07 -5.76 -0.26
C LEU A 355 -26.18 -5.38 -1.74
N THR A 356 -27.38 -5.54 -2.29
CA THR A 356 -27.70 -5.11 -3.67
C THR A 356 -27.95 -3.61 -3.78
N VAL A 357 -28.08 -2.92 -2.64
CA VAL A 357 -28.25 -1.47 -2.53
C VAL A 357 -27.15 -0.92 -1.63
N GLY A 358 -26.27 -0.12 -2.21
CA GLY A 358 -25.14 0.48 -1.51
C GLY A 358 -25.54 1.79 -0.83
N THR A 359 -25.08 1.98 0.40
CA THR A 359 -25.18 3.28 1.10
C THR A 359 -23.79 3.77 1.45
N MET A 360 -23.44 4.96 0.94
CA MET A 360 -22.13 5.57 1.06
C MET A 360 -22.28 6.98 1.62
N ALA A 361 -21.30 7.43 2.40
CA ALA A 361 -21.20 8.82 2.81
C ALA A 361 -19.78 9.35 2.61
N ILE A 362 -19.68 10.62 2.24
CA ILE A 362 -18.42 11.32 1.98
C ILE A 362 -18.44 12.73 2.57
N MET A 363 -17.28 13.28 2.86
CA MET A 363 -17.11 14.67 3.30
C MET A 363 -15.96 15.33 2.52
N PRO A 364 -16.20 16.43 1.79
CA PRO A 364 -15.16 17.14 1.05
C PRO A 364 -14.03 17.62 1.96
N ILE A 365 -12.79 17.62 1.46
CA ILE A 365 -11.62 18.11 2.21
C ILE A 365 -11.68 19.64 2.36
N GLN A 366 -12.20 20.32 1.33
CA GLN A 366 -12.41 21.76 1.33
C GLN A 366 -13.88 22.09 1.63
N PRO A 367 -14.17 23.21 2.34
CA PRO A 367 -15.54 23.66 2.53
C PRO A 367 -16.26 23.81 1.20
N LEU A 368 -17.46 23.23 1.10
CA LEU A 368 -18.29 23.35 -0.10
C LEU A 368 -18.73 24.79 -0.31
N LYS A 369 -18.47 25.33 -1.50
CA LYS A 369 -18.87 26.67 -1.93
C LYS A 369 -20.28 26.67 -2.54
N SER A 370 -20.76 25.52 -3.00
CA SER A 370 -22.08 25.39 -3.64
C SER A 370 -22.60 23.95 -3.65
N THR A 371 -23.90 23.77 -3.92
CA THR A 371 -24.48 22.44 -4.20
C THR A 371 -23.94 21.83 -5.49
N ALA A 372 -23.60 22.65 -6.49
CA ALA A 372 -22.98 22.15 -7.73
C ALA A 372 -21.62 21.50 -7.46
N GLN A 373 -20.83 22.05 -6.53
CA GLN A 373 -19.60 21.43 -6.07
C GLN A 373 -19.87 20.09 -5.37
N ALA A 374 -20.88 20.04 -4.49
CA ALA A 374 -21.25 18.80 -3.82
C ALA A 374 -21.62 17.69 -4.82
N ILE A 375 -22.34 18.03 -5.90
CA ILE A 375 -22.69 17.10 -6.98
C ILE A 375 -21.44 16.58 -7.68
N LYS A 376 -20.48 17.44 -8.02
CA LYS A 376 -19.21 17.01 -8.63
C LYS A 376 -18.45 16.04 -7.74
N VAL A 377 -18.38 16.31 -6.43
CA VAL A 377 -17.73 15.40 -5.47
C VAL A 377 -18.46 14.06 -5.42
N ALA A 378 -19.80 14.05 -5.38
CA ALA A 378 -20.58 12.81 -5.40
C ALA A 378 -20.46 12.03 -6.71
N GLN A 379 -20.39 12.70 -7.85
CA GLN A 379 -20.14 12.08 -9.15
C GLN A 379 -18.76 11.44 -9.21
N PHE A 380 -17.76 12.11 -8.66
CA PHE A 380 -16.42 11.55 -8.54
C PHE A 380 -16.38 10.35 -7.58
N ALA A 381 -17.07 10.42 -6.44
CA ALA A 381 -17.24 9.25 -5.58
C ALA A 381 -17.97 8.12 -6.34
N ARG A 382 -19.04 8.43 -7.08
CA ARG A 382 -19.77 7.46 -7.89
C ARG A 382 -18.86 6.73 -8.86
N THR A 383 -18.00 7.41 -9.61
CA THR A 383 -17.11 6.75 -10.58
C THR A 383 -16.16 5.75 -9.91
N LEU A 384 -15.73 6.03 -8.68
CA LEU A 384 -14.89 5.12 -7.90
C LEU A 384 -15.65 3.86 -7.43
N PHE A 385 -16.95 3.96 -7.15
CA PHE A 385 -17.71 2.88 -6.51
C PHE A 385 -18.71 2.15 -7.43
N THR A 386 -19.23 2.73 -8.51
CA THR A 386 -20.19 2.02 -9.39
C THR A 386 -19.54 1.15 -10.46
N ALA A 387 -18.23 1.21 -10.61
CA ALA A 387 -17.50 0.41 -11.60
C ALA A 387 -17.53 -1.11 -11.28
N THR A 388 -17.87 -1.51 -10.05
CA THR A 388 -18.05 -2.92 -9.64
C THR A 388 -19.31 -3.59 -10.19
N LYS A 389 -20.29 -2.81 -10.72
CA LYS A 389 -21.67 -3.25 -11.03
C LYS A 389 -22.36 -4.03 -9.90
N GLN A 390 -21.86 -3.93 -8.68
CA GLN A 390 -22.29 -4.73 -7.54
C GLN A 390 -23.63 -4.27 -6.98
N TRP A 391 -23.88 -2.96 -7.03
CA TRP A 391 -25.08 -2.35 -6.50
C TRP A 391 -26.04 -1.99 -7.62
N LYS A 392 -27.27 -2.51 -7.54
CA LYS A 392 -28.38 -2.10 -8.42
C LYS A 392 -28.74 -0.62 -8.17
N THR A 393 -28.60 -0.20 -6.92
CA THR A 393 -28.80 1.18 -6.49
C THR A 393 -27.66 1.61 -5.57
N LEU A 394 -27.09 2.80 -5.76
CA LEU A 394 -26.09 3.39 -4.86
C LEU A 394 -26.56 4.76 -4.37
N TYR A 395 -26.59 4.94 -3.05
CA TYR A 395 -26.82 6.23 -2.39
C TYR A 395 -25.49 6.82 -1.90
N ILE A 396 -25.21 8.07 -2.24
CA ILE A 396 -24.04 8.82 -1.78
C ILE A 396 -24.50 10.08 -1.05
N TYR A 397 -24.27 10.13 0.26
CA TYR A 397 -24.55 11.29 1.09
C TYR A 397 -23.30 12.17 1.19
N VAL A 398 -23.42 13.44 0.81
CA VAL A 398 -22.31 14.40 0.92
C VAL A 398 -22.55 15.27 2.14
N PHE A 399 -21.66 15.23 3.12
CA PHE A 399 -21.72 16.06 4.33
C PHE A 399 -20.76 17.25 4.24
N ASN A 400 -21.14 18.38 4.81
CA ASN A 400 -20.26 19.55 4.98
C ASN A 400 -19.82 19.80 6.43
N ASP A 401 -20.19 18.88 7.33
CA ASP A 401 -19.95 18.99 8.76
C ASP A 401 -19.44 17.65 9.30
N LYS A 402 -18.36 17.72 10.08
CA LYS A 402 -17.68 16.55 10.62
C LYS A 402 -18.53 15.79 11.63
N GLN A 403 -19.30 16.49 12.47
CA GLN A 403 -20.14 15.87 13.49
C GLN A 403 -21.32 15.14 12.85
N ALA A 404 -21.97 15.77 11.87
CA ALA A 404 -23.05 15.15 11.11
C ALA A 404 -22.60 13.91 10.33
N ALA A 405 -21.43 13.99 9.68
CA ALA A 405 -20.80 12.85 9.01
C ALA A 405 -20.53 11.70 9.99
N GLN A 406 -20.01 12.00 11.18
CA GLN A 406 -19.75 10.98 12.21
C GLN A 406 -21.04 10.34 12.73
N SER A 407 -22.07 11.14 13.03
CA SER A 407 -23.38 10.62 13.46
C SER A 407 -24.00 9.71 12.39
N PHE A 408 -23.84 10.05 11.10
CA PHE A 408 -24.26 9.17 10.02
C PHE A 408 -23.48 7.85 9.99
N LYS A 409 -22.16 7.91 10.18
CA LYS A 409 -21.30 6.72 10.26
C LYS A 409 -21.70 5.80 11.39
N ASP A 410 -21.92 6.34 12.59
CA ASP A 410 -22.32 5.57 13.76
C ASP A 410 -23.68 4.89 13.54
N TYR A 411 -24.61 5.60 12.89
CA TYR A 411 -25.89 5.04 12.50
C TYR A 411 -25.73 3.89 11.49
N GLN A 412 -25.03 4.12 10.38
CA GLN A 412 -24.83 3.12 9.34
C GLN A 412 -24.06 1.89 9.83
N THR A 413 -23.14 2.06 10.78
CA THR A 413 -22.42 0.95 11.42
C THR A 413 -23.40 0.03 12.17
N LYS A 414 -24.31 0.60 12.97
CA LYS A 414 -25.36 -0.17 13.67
C LYS A 414 -26.37 -0.81 12.73
N HIS A 415 -26.49 -0.28 11.51
CA HIS A 415 -27.42 -0.76 10.48
C HIS A 415 -26.72 -1.58 9.39
N GLU A 416 -25.47 -1.99 9.61
CA GLU A 416 -24.70 -2.85 8.71
C GLU A 416 -24.68 -2.33 7.26
N GLY A 417 -24.62 -1.01 7.05
CA GLY A 417 -24.59 -0.45 5.70
C GLY A 417 -25.90 -0.52 4.92
N ARG A 418 -27.01 -0.94 5.54
CA ARG A 418 -28.31 -1.10 4.87
C ARG A 418 -28.85 0.25 4.38
N PRO A 419 -29.53 0.28 3.22
CA PRO A 419 -30.23 1.47 2.77
C PRO A 419 -31.24 1.96 3.81
N LEU A 420 -31.26 3.28 3.96
CA LEU A 420 -32.14 3.97 4.92
C LEU A 420 -33.60 3.81 4.49
N ARG A 421 -34.42 3.40 5.45
CA ARG A 421 -35.89 3.41 5.38
C ARG A 421 -36.43 4.75 5.83
N SER A 422 -37.70 5.01 5.54
CA SER A 422 -38.40 6.24 5.94
C SER A 422 -38.28 6.57 7.44
N THR A 423 -38.29 5.54 8.30
CA THR A 423 -38.07 5.67 9.75
C THR A 423 -36.65 6.09 10.11
N ASP A 424 -35.67 5.66 9.35
CA ASP A 424 -34.25 5.90 9.63
C ASP A 424 -33.91 7.38 9.42
N TYR A 425 -34.57 8.02 8.45
CA TYR A 425 -34.43 9.46 8.24
C TYR A 425 -34.97 10.30 9.42
N LEU A 426 -35.95 9.80 10.17
CA LEU A 426 -36.46 10.46 11.37
C LEU A 426 -35.45 10.40 12.52
N HIS A 427 -34.72 9.29 12.65
CA HIS A 427 -33.65 9.14 13.63
C HIS A 427 -32.43 10.01 13.32
N LEU A 428 -32.31 10.47 12.08
CA LEU A 428 -31.20 11.27 11.57
C LEU A 428 -31.60 12.72 11.29
N VAL A 429 -32.70 13.20 11.87
CA VAL A 429 -33.27 14.52 11.56
C VAL A 429 -32.26 15.67 11.68
N ASP A 430 -31.36 15.59 12.66
CA ASP A 430 -30.41 16.67 12.98
C ASP A 430 -29.25 16.78 11.98
N ILE A 431 -28.93 15.70 11.27
CA ILE A 431 -27.77 15.67 10.37
C ILE A 431 -28.11 16.16 8.96
N TRP A 432 -29.39 16.13 8.56
CA TRP A 432 -29.77 16.41 7.18
C TRP A 432 -29.56 17.87 6.76
N SER A 433 -29.61 18.80 7.72
CA SER A 433 -29.23 20.20 7.49
C SER A 433 -27.78 20.36 7.02
N LYS A 434 -26.92 19.37 7.30
CA LYS A 434 -25.50 19.32 6.96
C LYS A 434 -25.17 18.38 5.79
N ALA A 435 -26.19 17.78 5.19
CA ALA A 435 -26.07 16.97 3.98
C ALA A 435 -26.61 17.76 2.78
N PRO A 436 -25.80 18.62 2.11
CA PRO A 436 -26.26 19.43 0.98
C PRO A 436 -26.92 18.62 -0.14
N ILE A 437 -26.49 17.38 -0.37
CA ILE A 437 -27.10 16.48 -1.35
C ILE A 437 -27.11 15.02 -0.90
N ARG A 438 -28.04 14.24 -1.46
CA ARG A 438 -27.93 12.79 -1.65
C ARG A 438 -27.92 12.53 -3.15
N TYR A 439 -26.87 11.87 -3.63
CA TYR A 439 -26.77 11.36 -4.98
C TYR A 439 -27.32 9.93 -5.02
N GLU A 440 -28.15 9.61 -6.00
CA GLU A 440 -28.67 8.25 -6.22
C GLU A 440 -28.32 7.81 -7.63
N VAL A 441 -27.82 6.58 -7.76
CA VAL A 441 -27.58 5.90 -9.02
C VAL A 441 -28.44 4.64 -9.05
N ARG A 442 -29.23 4.44 -10.10
CA ARG A 442 -30.02 3.23 -10.33
C ARG A 442 -29.83 2.77 -11.78
N GLY A 443 -28.98 1.78 -11.99
CA GLY A 443 -28.57 1.41 -13.35
C GLY A 443 -27.90 2.58 -14.08
N SER A 444 -28.49 3.05 -15.17
CA SER A 444 -28.04 4.23 -15.93
C SER A 444 -28.67 5.54 -15.47
N GLU A 445 -29.64 5.50 -14.56
CA GLU A 445 -30.35 6.67 -14.07
C GLU A 445 -29.61 7.29 -12.87
N GLU A 446 -29.53 8.61 -12.86
CA GLU A 446 -28.89 9.37 -11.79
C GLU A 446 -29.83 10.48 -11.32
N SER A 447 -29.95 10.65 -10.01
CA SER A 447 -30.78 11.68 -9.43
C SER A 447 -30.14 12.29 -8.19
N VAL A 448 -30.53 13.54 -7.90
CA VAL A 448 -30.03 14.30 -6.76
C VAL A 448 -31.21 14.78 -5.94
N SER A 449 -31.19 14.47 -4.64
CA SER A 449 -32.09 15.07 -3.67
C SER A 449 -31.31 15.97 -2.71
N TYR A 450 -32.02 16.86 -2.01
CA TYR A 450 -31.44 17.92 -1.20
C TYR A 450 -31.88 17.80 0.26
N PRO A 451 -31.20 16.94 1.05
CA PRO A 451 -31.59 16.71 2.43
C PRO A 451 -31.71 17.97 3.28
N SER A 452 -30.81 18.93 3.05
CA SER A 452 -30.75 20.19 3.77
C SER A 452 -31.90 21.15 3.49
N LYS A 453 -32.54 21.06 2.30
CA LYS A 453 -33.55 22.04 1.87
C LYS A 453 -34.98 21.65 2.25
N SER A 454 -35.26 20.36 2.36
CA SER A 454 -36.62 19.90 2.65
C SER A 454 -36.64 18.55 3.35
N PRO A 455 -36.02 18.41 4.55
CA PRO A 455 -35.75 17.13 5.20
C PRO A 455 -36.95 16.18 5.12
N ARG A 456 -38.11 16.60 5.63
CA ARG A 456 -39.30 15.73 5.71
C ARG A 456 -39.95 15.34 4.38
N ARG A 457 -39.61 16.00 3.27
CA ARG A 457 -40.26 15.79 1.97
C ARG A 457 -39.47 14.89 1.02
N TRP A 458 -38.14 14.83 1.12
CA TRP A 458 -37.33 14.08 0.15
C TRP A 458 -37.25 12.57 0.40
N TRP A 459 -37.68 12.09 1.58
CA TRP A 459 -37.69 10.65 1.94
C TRP A 459 -39.10 10.06 2.13
N ARG A 460 -40.15 10.81 1.75
CA ARG A 460 -41.55 10.34 1.76
C ARG A 460 -42.03 9.76 0.41
N GLN A 461 -41.13 9.69 -0.56
CA GLN A 461 -41.27 8.95 -1.83
C GLN A 461 -40.44 7.67 -1.71
#